data_AF-A0A7S3S9G5-F1
#
_entry.id   AF-A0A7S3S9G5-F1
#
_cell.length_a   1.000
_cell.length_b   1.000
_cell.length_c   1.000
_cell.angle_alpha   90.00
_cell.angle_beta   90.00
_cell.angle_gamma   90.00
#
_symmetry.space_group_name_H-M   'P 1'
#
loop_
_entity.id
_entity.type
_entity.pdbx_description
1 polymer ?
#
loop_
_entity_poly.entity_id
_entity_poly.type
_entity_poly.pdbx_seq_one_letter_code
_entity_poly.pdbx_strand_id
1 'polypeptide(L)'
;MLCNLRNVVLPTRFYGVPLSMWARTRITTVFAIMVVIPVASFVGSLWRRMHGLEASAAACFRRSLLAPADWFQLWRLNCRLASMTALATQSKDFELEDKWCFIKQCMEKGIPVTPVMDQPVTLVAKDVFEEGGMGI
;
A
#
# COMPACT_ATOMS: atom_id res chain seq x y z
N MET A 1 -0.72 -5.68 8.25
CA MET A 1 -1.56 -4.83 7.35
C MET A 1 -1.89 -3.46 7.95
N LEU A 2 -2.47 -3.36 9.15
CA LEU A 2 -2.83 -2.07 9.75
C LEU A 2 -1.65 -1.10 9.94
N CYS A 3 -0.47 -1.60 10.33
CA CYS A 3 0.74 -0.77 10.47
C CYS A 3 1.14 -0.10 9.15
N ASN A 4 1.06 -0.82 8.02
CA ASN A 4 1.36 -0.26 6.71
C ASN A 4 0.34 0.83 6.30
N LEU A 5 -0.93 0.65 6.66
CA LEU A 5 -1.99 1.60 6.33
C LEU A 5 -2.04 2.84 7.25
N ARG A 6 -1.21 2.90 8.31
CA ARG A 6 -1.09 4.09 9.16
C ARG A 6 -0.30 5.21 8.47
N ASN A 7 0.69 4.85 7.68
CA ASN A 7 1.58 5.81 7.01
C ASN A 7 1.06 6.23 5.64
N VAL A 8 0.11 5.46 5.07
CA VAL A 8 -0.59 5.87 3.85
C VAL A 8 -1.76 6.76 4.20
N VAL A 9 -1.64 8.01 3.78
CA VAL A 9 -2.59 9.07 4.05
C VAL A 9 -3.28 9.46 2.75
N LEU A 10 -4.61 9.47 2.73
CA LEU A 10 -5.33 10.00 1.57
C LEU A 10 -5.10 11.51 1.50
N PRO A 11 -4.62 12.06 0.37
CA PRO A 11 -4.45 13.49 0.22
C PRO A 11 -5.83 14.15 0.10
N THR A 12 -6.40 14.51 1.25
CA THR A 12 -7.62 15.30 1.35
C THR A 12 -7.28 16.76 1.62
N ARG A 13 -8.11 17.67 1.10
CA ARG A 13 -7.93 19.13 1.22
C ARG A 13 -7.89 19.64 2.67
N PHE A 14 -8.36 18.86 3.64
CA PHE A 14 -8.55 19.27 5.03
C PHE A 14 -7.94 18.27 6.03
N TYR A 15 -6.64 18.01 5.95
CA TYR A 15 -5.91 16.96 6.68
C TYR A 15 -6.12 15.57 6.12
N GLY A 16 -5.01 14.90 5.91
CA GLY A 16 -5.00 13.59 5.31
C GLY A 16 -5.51 12.52 6.29
N VAL A 17 -6.50 11.75 5.84
CA VAL A 17 -7.10 10.67 6.61
C VAL A 17 -6.23 9.41 6.46
N PRO A 18 -5.57 8.90 7.52
CA PRO A 18 -4.83 7.65 7.44
C PRO A 18 -5.77 6.49 7.06
N LEU A 19 -5.36 5.70 6.07
CA LEU A 19 -6.17 4.61 5.54
C LEU A 19 -6.49 3.54 6.58
N SER A 20 -5.66 3.44 7.61
CA SER A 20 -5.86 2.56 8.77
C SER A 20 -7.19 2.78 9.48
N MET A 21 -7.78 3.97 9.42
CA MET A 21 -9.12 4.21 9.99
C MET A 21 -10.20 3.37 9.31
N TRP A 22 -10.16 3.30 7.97
CA TRP A 22 -11.12 2.52 7.19
C TRP A 22 -10.90 1.01 7.33
N ALA A 23 -9.64 0.60 7.51
CA ALA A 23 -9.24 -0.80 7.67
C ALA A 23 -9.34 -1.35 9.11
N ARG A 24 -9.75 -0.53 10.08
CA ARG A 24 -9.77 -0.92 11.51
C ARG A 24 -10.77 -2.02 11.82
N THR A 25 -11.90 -2.04 11.12
CA THR A 25 -12.94 -3.06 11.29
C THR A 25 -13.41 -3.59 9.95
N ARG A 26 -13.98 -4.80 9.95
CA ARG A 26 -14.55 -5.40 8.74
C ARG A 26 -15.70 -4.54 8.18
N ILE A 27 -16.52 -3.97 9.05
CA ILE A 27 -17.67 -3.15 8.66
C ILE A 27 -17.22 -1.88 7.95
N THR A 28 -16.29 -1.12 8.54
CA THR A 28 -15.74 0.09 7.93
C THR A 28 -15.04 -0.20 6.61
N THR A 29 -14.38 -1.34 6.51
CA THR A 29 -13.71 -1.78 5.28
C THR A 29 -14.72 -2.06 4.17
N VAL A 30 -15.77 -2.84 4.47
CA VAL A 30 -16.82 -3.16 3.49
C VAL A 30 -17.56 -1.89 3.07
N PHE A 31 -17.89 -1.01 4.02
CA PHE A 31 -18.50 0.29 3.72
C PHE A 31 -17.63 1.14 2.80
N ALA A 32 -16.32 1.22 3.07
CA ALA A 32 -15.40 1.95 2.22
C ALA A 32 -15.35 1.38 0.79
N ILE A 33 -15.33 0.06 0.64
CA ILE A 33 -15.29 -0.62 -0.66
C ILE A 33 -16.60 -0.42 -1.43
N MET A 34 -17.75 -0.55 -0.77
CA MET A 34 -19.05 -0.55 -1.43
C MET A 34 -19.60 0.85 -1.71
N VAL A 35 -19.18 1.85 -0.92
CA VAL A 35 -19.75 3.21 -0.98
C VAL A 35 -18.68 4.25 -1.26
N VAL A 36 -17.66 4.35 -0.40
CA VAL A 36 -16.69 5.45 -0.47
C VAL A 36 -15.89 5.42 -1.77
N ILE A 37 -15.36 4.26 -2.16
CA ILE A 37 -14.57 4.11 -3.39
C ILE A 37 -15.41 4.39 -4.65
N PRO A 38 -16.60 3.77 -4.85
CA PRO A 38 -17.47 4.09 -5.97
C PRO A 38 -17.86 5.57 -6.05
N VAL A 39 -18.23 6.19 -4.93
CA VAL A 39 -18.60 7.61 -4.91
C VAL A 39 -17.41 8.50 -5.26
N ALA A 40 -16.23 8.23 -4.71
CA ALA A 40 -15.02 8.99 -5.01
C ALA A 40 -14.64 8.86 -6.50
N SER A 41 -14.69 7.65 -7.05
CA SER A 41 -14.44 7.42 -8.49
C SER A 41 -15.45 8.15 -9.37
N PHE A 42 -16.73 8.18 -8.97
CA PHE A 42 -17.78 8.87 -9.71
C PHE A 42 -17.55 10.38 -9.71
N VAL A 43 -17.38 10.99 -8.53
CA VAL A 43 -17.11 12.43 -8.40
C VAL A 43 -15.82 12.82 -9.13
N GLY A 44 -14.76 12.03 -8.99
CA GLY A 44 -13.48 12.27 -9.68
C GLY A 44 -13.62 12.21 -11.20
N SER A 45 -14.43 11.29 -11.73
CA SER A 45 -14.68 11.19 -13.17
C SER A 45 -15.42 12.39 -13.75
N LEU A 46 -16.42 12.91 -13.02
CA LEU A 46 -17.15 14.12 -13.41
C LEU A 46 -16.25 15.34 -13.35
N TRP A 47 -15.48 15.49 -12.27
CA TRP A 47 -14.56 16.61 -12.08
C TRP A 47 -13.51 16.67 -13.21
N ARG A 48 -12.90 15.53 -13.56
CA ARG A 48 -11.92 15.46 -14.68
C ARG A 48 -12.56 15.79 -16.03
N ARG A 49 -13.78 15.31 -16.27
CA ARG A 49 -14.53 15.64 -17.49
C ARG A 49 -14.84 17.13 -17.58
N MET A 50 -15.31 17.75 -16.49
CA MET A 50 -15.64 19.17 -16.44
C MET A 50 -14.42 20.07 -16.69
N HIS A 51 -13.22 19.65 -16.26
CA HIS A 51 -11.97 20.38 -16.49
C HIS A 51 -11.29 20.02 -17.82
N GLY A 52 -11.95 19.26 -18.70
CA GLY A 52 -11.42 18.91 -20.02
C GLY A 52 -10.25 17.91 -20.01
N LEU A 53 -9.94 17.28 -18.86
CA LEU A 53 -8.86 16.31 -18.73
C LEU A 53 -9.20 14.95 -19.35
N GLU A 54 -10.49 14.68 -19.55
CA GLU A 54 -11.01 13.41 -20.06
C GLU A 54 -12.15 13.64 -21.05
N ALA A 55 -12.19 12.83 -22.12
CA ALA A 55 -13.24 12.92 -23.14
C ALA A 55 -14.57 12.31 -22.65
N SER A 56 -14.53 11.27 -21.83
CA SER A 56 -15.71 10.54 -21.35
C SER A 56 -15.64 10.29 -19.84
N ALA A 57 -16.63 10.83 -19.11
CA ALA A 57 -16.77 10.58 -17.67
C ALA A 57 -17.04 9.09 -17.39
N ALA A 58 -17.85 8.41 -18.22
CA ALA A 58 -18.16 6.99 -18.02
C ALA A 58 -16.93 6.09 -18.18
N ALA A 59 -16.09 6.34 -19.20
CA ALA A 59 -14.84 5.61 -19.39
C ALA A 59 -13.86 5.88 -18.24
N CYS A 60 -13.72 7.15 -17.83
CA CYS A 60 -12.89 7.52 -16.68
C CYS A 60 -13.38 6.85 -15.39
N PHE A 61 -14.69 6.86 -15.12
CA PHE A 61 -15.28 6.22 -13.95
C PHE A 61 -14.97 4.72 -13.92
N ARG A 62 -15.24 4.01 -15.02
CA ARG A 62 -14.98 2.57 -15.13
C ARG A 62 -13.51 2.25 -14.88
N ARG A 63 -12.60 3.03 -15.46
CA ARG A 63 -11.15 2.87 -15.24
C ARG A 63 -10.80 3.13 -13.78
N SER A 64 -11.17 4.27 -13.22
CA SER A 64 -10.83 4.63 -11.83
C SER A 64 -11.41 3.65 -10.80
N LEU A 65 -12.56 3.03 -11.09
CA LEU A 65 -13.19 2.08 -10.18
C LEU A 65 -12.64 0.65 -10.31
N LEU A 66 -12.39 0.18 -11.55
CA LEU A 66 -12.12 -1.24 -11.81
C LEU A 66 -10.68 -1.53 -12.20
N ALA A 67 -9.96 -0.55 -12.75
CA ALA A 67 -8.62 -0.76 -13.28
C ALA A 67 -7.60 -0.08 -12.35
N PRO A 68 -6.69 -0.85 -11.73
CA PRO A 68 -5.60 -0.29 -10.94
C PRO A 68 -4.70 0.55 -11.87
N ALA A 69 -4.72 1.87 -11.70
CA ALA A 69 -3.98 2.79 -12.57
C ALA A 69 -2.98 3.66 -11.80
N ASP A 70 -3.23 3.89 -10.52
CA ASP A 70 -2.30 4.61 -9.65
C ASP A 70 -1.37 3.66 -8.90
N TRP A 71 -0.23 4.21 -8.50
CA TRP A 71 0.79 3.52 -7.72
C TRP A 71 0.21 2.81 -6.50
N PHE A 72 -0.73 3.45 -5.79
CA PHE A 72 -1.28 2.91 -4.55
C PHE A 72 -2.19 1.70 -4.81
N GLN A 73 -3.01 1.75 -5.85
CA GLN A 73 -3.83 0.61 -6.29
C GLN A 73 -2.95 -0.57 -6.73
N LEU A 74 -1.88 -0.31 -7.49
CA LEU A 74 -0.92 -1.32 -7.93
C LEU A 74 -0.14 -1.92 -6.75
N TRP A 75 0.28 -1.10 -5.80
CA TRP A 75 0.93 -1.57 -4.57
C TRP A 75 0.02 -2.48 -3.76
N ARG A 76 -1.25 -2.11 -3.56
CA ARG A 76 -2.23 -2.96 -2.87
C ARG A 76 -2.47 -4.29 -3.61
N LEU A 77 -2.50 -4.25 -4.93
CA LEU A 77 -2.62 -5.45 -5.75
C LEU A 77 -1.40 -6.36 -5.53
N ASN A 78 -0.19 -5.81 -5.54
CA ASN A 78 1.05 -6.54 -5.27
C ASN A 78 1.05 -7.17 -3.87
N CYS A 79 0.68 -6.43 -2.81
CA CYS A 79 0.59 -7.00 -1.46
C CYS A 79 -0.38 -8.17 -1.40
N ARG A 80 -1.53 -8.06 -2.08
CA ARG A 80 -2.53 -9.13 -2.09
C ARG A 80 -2.07 -10.33 -2.90
N LEU A 81 -1.43 -10.10 -4.04
CA LEU A 81 -0.83 -11.16 -4.85
C LEU A 81 0.25 -11.90 -4.06
N ALA A 82 1.21 -11.19 -3.46
CA ALA A 82 2.25 -11.77 -2.62
C ALA A 82 1.66 -12.59 -1.47
N SER A 83 0.66 -12.05 -0.75
CA SER A 83 -0.01 -12.78 0.34
C SER A 83 -0.75 -14.03 -0.14
N MET A 84 -1.42 -13.97 -1.30
CA MET A 84 -2.12 -15.11 -1.87
C MET A 84 -1.14 -16.17 -2.37
N THR A 85 -0.02 -15.75 -2.99
CA THR A 85 1.05 -16.67 -3.41
C THR A 85 1.72 -17.32 -2.20
N ALA A 86 1.99 -16.58 -1.13
CA ALA A 86 2.50 -17.12 0.12
C ALA A 86 1.56 -18.19 0.70
N LEU A 87 0.26 -17.90 0.73
CA LEU A 87 -0.75 -18.86 1.20
C LEU A 87 -0.86 -20.09 0.30
N ALA A 88 -0.79 -19.93 -1.02
CA ALA A 88 -0.93 -21.04 -1.97
C ALA A 88 0.32 -21.93 -2.02
N THR A 89 1.51 -21.34 -1.97
CA THR A 89 2.79 -22.05 -2.10
C THR A 89 3.35 -22.52 -0.76
N GLN A 90 2.94 -21.90 0.35
CA GLN A 90 3.54 -22.11 1.68
C GLN A 90 5.08 -21.95 1.67
N SER A 91 5.63 -21.17 0.72
CA SER A 91 7.08 -20.95 0.65
C SER A 91 7.55 -20.12 1.84
N LYS A 92 8.63 -20.57 2.47
CA LYS A 92 9.32 -19.82 3.54
C LYS A 92 10.02 -18.57 3.02
N ASP A 93 10.23 -18.45 1.70
CA ASP A 93 10.89 -17.30 1.10
C ASP A 93 10.10 -15.99 1.36
N PHE A 94 8.79 -16.08 1.58
CA PHE A 94 7.96 -14.93 1.95
C PHE A 94 8.26 -14.38 3.34
N GLU A 95 9.00 -15.09 4.20
CA GLU A 95 9.52 -14.52 5.47
C GLU A 95 10.54 -13.41 5.22
N LEU A 96 11.17 -13.38 4.04
CA LEU A 96 12.12 -12.35 3.62
C LEU A 96 11.44 -11.06 3.12
N GLU A 97 10.11 -11.03 3.03
CA GLU A 97 9.36 -9.77 2.84
C GLU A 97 9.50 -8.84 4.06
N ASP A 98 9.84 -9.40 5.22
CA ASP A 98 10.26 -8.63 6.37
C ASP A 98 11.68 -8.10 6.16
N LYS A 99 11.81 -6.77 6.11
CA LYS A 99 13.09 -6.13 5.76
C LYS A 99 14.19 -6.48 6.75
N TRP A 100 13.85 -6.63 8.03
CA TRP A 100 14.84 -6.97 9.05
C TRP A 100 15.29 -8.43 8.95
N CYS A 101 14.36 -9.35 8.72
CA CYS A 101 14.65 -10.75 8.43
C CYS A 101 15.57 -10.89 7.21
N PHE A 102 15.28 -10.15 6.14
CA PHE A 102 16.11 -10.10 4.94
C PHE A 102 17.53 -9.60 5.23
N ILE A 103 17.66 -8.46 5.90
CA ILE A 103 18.96 -7.87 6.24
C ILE A 103 19.80 -8.85 7.08
N LYS A 104 19.23 -9.45 8.12
CA LYS A 104 19.93 -10.42 8.97
C LYS A 104 20.43 -11.62 8.16
N GLN A 105 19.57 -12.23 7.33
CA GLN A 105 19.96 -13.38 6.52
C GLN A 105 21.04 -13.04 5.50
N CYS A 106 21.02 -11.84 4.92
CA CYS A 106 22.08 -11.39 4.03
C CYS A 106 23.40 -11.15 4.78
N MET A 107 23.37 -10.55 5.97
CA MET A 107 24.57 -10.37 6.81
C MET A 107 25.19 -11.72 7.19
N GLU A 108 24.37 -12.69 7.60
CA GLU A 108 24.81 -14.06 7.91
C GLU A 108 25.48 -14.74 6.70
N LYS A 109 25.00 -14.45 5.48
CA LYS A 109 25.52 -15.01 4.22
C LYS A 109 26.64 -14.20 3.59
N GLY A 110 27.07 -13.09 4.21
CA GLY A 110 28.08 -12.20 3.64
C GLY A 110 27.63 -11.47 2.37
N ILE A 111 26.32 -11.32 2.17
CA ILE A 111 25.73 -10.59 1.04
C ILE A 111 25.66 -9.10 1.40
N PRO A 112 26.19 -8.19 0.57
CA PRO A 112 26.10 -6.75 0.83
C PRO A 112 24.65 -6.26 0.97
N VAL A 113 24.39 -5.48 2.02
CA VAL A 113 23.08 -4.88 2.33
C VAL A 113 23.23 -3.43 2.77
N THR A 114 22.10 -2.73 2.88
CA THR A 114 22.05 -1.38 3.47
C THR A 114 22.72 -1.38 4.85
N PRO A 115 23.56 -0.37 5.17
CA PRO A 115 24.25 -0.30 6.46
C PRO A 115 23.28 -0.33 7.65
N VAL A 116 23.62 -1.13 8.67
CA VAL A 116 22.93 -1.20 9.96
C VAL A 116 23.90 -0.74 11.05
N MET A 117 23.43 0.11 11.97
CA MET A 117 24.21 0.52 13.13
C MET A 117 23.82 -0.34 14.32
N ASP A 118 24.66 -1.31 14.69
CA ASP A 118 24.36 -2.29 15.75
C ASP A 118 24.84 -1.89 17.16
N GLN A 119 25.48 -0.73 17.34
CA GLN A 119 25.97 -0.26 18.64
C GLN A 119 25.71 1.24 18.87
N PRO A 120 25.34 1.67 20.10
CA PRO A 120 25.12 0.88 21.32
C PRO A 120 23.76 0.16 21.36
N VAL A 121 22.87 0.45 20.41
CA VAL A 121 21.58 -0.18 20.21
C VAL A 121 21.42 -0.37 18.70
N THR A 122 20.88 -1.51 18.26
CA THR A 122 20.53 -1.71 16.85
C THR A 122 19.54 -0.65 16.41
N LEU A 123 20.01 0.26 15.57
CA LEU A 123 19.22 1.33 14.98
C LEU A 123 19.10 1.07 13.48
N VAL A 124 17.89 0.71 13.07
CA VAL A 124 17.52 0.58 11.66
C VAL A 124 16.85 1.88 11.24
N ALA A 125 17.62 2.76 10.57
CA ALA A 125 17.06 3.97 9.98
C ALA A 125 16.43 3.60 8.63
N LYS A 126 15.12 3.77 8.53
CA LYS A 126 14.38 3.64 7.28
C LYS A 126 13.60 4.91 7.04
N ASP A 127 13.60 5.37 5.79
CA ASP A 127 12.73 6.45 5.38
C ASP A 127 11.27 6.05 5.62
N VAL A 128 10.52 6.92 6.30
CA VAL A 128 9.08 6.76 6.55
C VAL A 128 8.31 6.60 5.24
N PHE A 129 8.84 7.15 4.14
CA PHE A 129 8.23 7.14 2.81
C PHE A 129 8.73 6.01 1.89
N GLU A 130 9.74 5.22 2.27
CA GLU A 130 10.12 4.03 1.51
C GLU A 130 9.22 2.83 1.85
N GLU A 131 8.21 2.59 1.02
CA GLU A 131 7.35 1.41 1.14
C GLU A 131 7.84 0.25 0.24
N GLY A 132 7.85 -0.97 0.80
CA GLY A 132 8.31 -2.17 0.08
C GLY A 132 8.73 -3.35 0.95
N GLY A 133 8.87 -3.18 2.27
CA GLY A 133 9.06 -4.28 3.23
C GLY A 133 7.97 -4.25 4.28
N MET A 134 7.41 -5.41 4.61
CA MET A 134 6.58 -5.54 5.82
C MET A 134 7.49 -5.24 7.02
N GLY A 135 7.13 -4.27 7.86
CA GLY A 135 7.84 -4.04 9.12
C GLY A 135 9.29 -3.53 9.02
N ILE A 136 9.74 -3.01 10.17
CA ILE A 136 11.05 -3.27 10.79
C ILE A 136 10.71 -4.06 12.05
#